data_AF-A0A075B122-F1
#
_entry.id   AF-A0A075B122-F1
#
_cell.length_a   1.000
_cell.length_b   1.000
_cell.length_c   1.000
_cell.angle_alpha   90.00
_cell.angle_beta   90.00
_cell.angle_gamma   90.00
#
_symmetry.space_group_name_H-M   'P 1'
#
loop_
_entity.id
_entity.type
_entity.pdbx_description
1 polymer ?
#
loop_
_entity_poly.entity_id
_entity_poly.type
_entity_poly.pdbx_seq_one_letter_code
_entity_poly.pdbx_strand_id
1 'polypeptide(L)'
;MSYYAVAVGRNPGIYSNWCDCEKEVKGYPNAKFQKFRLKEQAAEFVNRHKPPEIICHKESTLEQRATVESSEEENFAIANRKTTEIYRKPEKEITCQNFHSKPVYELISRNNDSIEMPFYAVAIGKTPGIYRTWKDAEKEIKGFPNARFRKFKTLKEAEEFVNQNKKESMNTQEDLDPKLDILRVNMKPFRQAGDPNPQDRETLVCFTDGSAISNGSFYCKAGWAAVFPHNENWNTSAKLSGGKKTNNRAEYLAAIEAIKRANKEDPSQSKTLYIYTDSMLLIRSMTAWVTEWMKRDWKKADGLPVLNKDLLIELVQVIGKRIIIWQHVRSHTKKKNWESFWNDKADRMAQNAARS
;
A
#
# COMPACT_ATOMS: atom_id res chain seq x y z
N MET A 1 -1.55 -33.62 -15.84
CA MET A 1 -0.99 -33.26 -14.52
C MET A 1 -0.68 -31.77 -14.49
N SER A 2 -0.73 -31.11 -13.33
CA SER A 2 -0.22 -29.74 -13.17
C SER A 2 0.94 -29.76 -12.18
N TYR A 3 1.92 -28.89 -12.38
CA TYR A 3 3.07 -28.72 -11.50
C TYR A 3 3.02 -27.35 -10.84
N TYR A 4 3.38 -27.26 -9.57
CA TYR A 4 3.40 -26.01 -8.82
C TYR A 4 4.82 -25.73 -8.40
N ALA A 5 5.41 -24.66 -8.92
CA ALA A 5 6.76 -24.25 -8.60
C ALA A 5 6.72 -23.24 -7.44
N VAL A 6 7.56 -23.45 -6.42
CA VAL A 6 7.81 -22.51 -5.33
C VAL A 6 9.27 -22.08 -5.43
N ALA A 7 9.51 -20.84 -5.84
CA ALA A 7 10.86 -20.28 -5.92
C ALA A 7 11.28 -19.57 -4.62
N VAL A 8 10.31 -19.02 -3.90
CA VAL A 8 10.48 -18.42 -2.56
C VAL A 8 9.33 -18.92 -1.69
N GLY A 9 9.66 -19.61 -0.61
CA GLY A 9 8.70 -20.26 0.29
C GLY A 9 9.44 -20.98 1.43
N ARG A 10 8.72 -21.69 2.29
CA ARG A 10 9.32 -22.48 3.39
C ARG A 10 10.32 -23.51 2.85
N ASN A 11 9.92 -24.27 1.84
CA ASN A 11 10.79 -25.13 1.05
C ASN A 11 10.61 -24.82 -0.45
N PRO A 12 11.58 -24.16 -1.10
CA PRO A 12 11.55 -23.97 -2.56
C PRO A 12 11.66 -25.31 -3.30
N GLY A 13 10.83 -25.52 -4.33
CA GLY A 13 10.76 -26.79 -5.05
C GLY A 13 9.59 -26.88 -6.03
N ILE A 14 9.36 -28.07 -6.58
CA ILE A 14 8.27 -28.36 -7.52
C ILE A 14 7.34 -29.40 -6.88
N TYR A 15 6.05 -29.08 -6.81
CA TYR A 15 5.00 -29.89 -6.20
C TYR A 15 4.04 -30.41 -7.26
N SER A 16 3.54 -31.63 -7.08
CA SER A 16 2.59 -32.29 -7.99
C SER A 16 1.12 -31.93 -7.73
N ASN A 17 0.83 -31.29 -6.61
CA ASN A 17 -0.52 -30.87 -6.21
C ASN A 17 -0.51 -29.53 -5.48
N TRP A 18 -1.66 -28.86 -5.44
CA TRP A 18 -1.80 -27.55 -4.80
C TRP A 18 -1.74 -27.64 -3.28
N CYS A 19 -2.25 -28.71 -2.67
CA CYS A 19 -2.29 -28.88 -1.21
C CYS A 19 -0.89 -28.80 -0.59
N ASP A 20 0.10 -29.43 -1.21
CA ASP A 20 1.48 -29.39 -0.73
C ASP A 20 2.15 -28.05 -1.04
N CYS A 21 1.93 -27.48 -2.23
CA CYS A 21 2.41 -26.13 -2.57
C CYS A 21 1.88 -25.06 -1.60
N GLU A 22 0.60 -25.13 -1.23
CA GLU A 22 -0.06 -24.18 -0.34
C GLU A 22 0.59 -24.13 1.04
N LYS A 23 0.99 -25.29 1.59
CA LYS A 23 1.72 -25.37 2.88
C LYS A 23 3.03 -24.58 2.87
N GLU A 24 3.68 -24.48 1.72
CA GLU A 24 4.99 -23.82 1.59
C GLU A 24 4.89 -22.30 1.43
N VAL A 25 3.79 -21.81 0.87
CA VAL A 25 3.64 -20.40 0.48
C VAL A 25 2.67 -19.64 1.37
N LYS A 26 1.67 -20.32 1.96
CA LYS A 26 0.62 -19.67 2.75
C LYS A 26 1.21 -19.04 4.01
N GLY A 27 1.07 -17.72 4.11
CA GLY A 27 1.62 -16.92 5.21
C GLY A 27 3.15 -16.77 5.19
N TYR A 28 3.85 -17.18 4.11
CA TYR A 28 5.28 -16.95 3.97
C TYR A 28 5.55 -15.57 3.33
N PRO A 29 6.34 -14.68 3.96
CA PRO A 29 6.61 -13.34 3.44
C PRO A 29 7.27 -13.39 2.05
N ASN A 30 6.74 -12.61 1.09
CA ASN A 30 7.26 -12.53 -0.28
C ASN A 30 7.36 -13.87 -1.02
N ALA A 31 6.46 -14.83 -0.70
CA ALA A 31 6.42 -16.10 -1.41
C ALA A 31 6.24 -15.90 -2.93
N LYS A 32 7.04 -16.61 -3.72
CA LYS A 32 6.98 -16.62 -5.19
C LYS A 32 6.67 -18.02 -5.66
N PHE A 33 5.49 -18.22 -6.22
CA PHE A 33 5.05 -19.50 -6.75
C PHE A 33 4.18 -19.35 -7.99
N GLN A 34 4.16 -20.37 -8.85
CA GLN A 34 3.38 -20.37 -10.08
C GLN A 34 3.02 -21.80 -10.51
N LYS A 35 1.85 -21.94 -11.15
CA LYS A 35 1.35 -23.21 -11.71
C LYS A 35 1.79 -23.34 -13.17
N PHE A 36 2.31 -24.51 -13.52
CA PHE A 36 2.77 -24.85 -14.87
C PHE A 36 2.10 -26.14 -15.37
N ARG A 37 2.00 -26.25 -16.70
CA ARG A 37 1.55 -27.49 -17.35
C ARG A 37 2.69 -28.50 -17.51
N LEU A 38 3.92 -28.01 -17.70
CA LEU A 38 5.14 -28.80 -17.90
C LEU A 38 6.07 -28.68 -16.69
N LYS A 39 6.76 -29.77 -16.35
CA LYS A 39 7.66 -29.83 -15.18
C LYS A 39 8.91 -28.98 -15.41
N GLU A 40 9.36 -28.92 -16.66
CA GLU A 40 10.54 -28.18 -17.11
C GLU A 40 10.34 -26.67 -16.90
N GLN A 41 9.16 -26.15 -17.25
CA GLN A 41 8.80 -24.75 -17.02
C GLN A 41 8.73 -24.40 -15.53
N ALA A 42 8.28 -25.35 -14.69
CA ALA A 42 8.30 -25.20 -13.25
C ALA A 42 9.75 -25.12 -12.70
N ALA A 43 10.67 -25.94 -13.23
CA ALA A 43 12.08 -25.91 -12.85
C ALA A 43 12.77 -24.60 -13.24
N GLU A 44 12.53 -24.09 -14.46
CA GLU A 44 13.04 -22.78 -14.89
C GLU A 44 12.56 -21.65 -13.98
N PHE A 45 11.29 -21.68 -13.57
CA PHE A 45 10.74 -20.68 -12.67
C PHE A 45 11.43 -20.67 -11.32
N VAL A 46 11.69 -21.86 -10.73
CA VAL A 46 12.43 -21.99 -9.46
C VAL A 46 13.84 -21.43 -9.62
N ASN A 47 14.56 -21.82 -10.68
CA ASN A 47 15.94 -21.38 -10.91
C ASN A 47 16.06 -19.86 -11.13
N ARG A 48 15.14 -19.28 -11.92
CA ARG A 48 15.15 -17.84 -12.22
C ARG A 48 14.92 -16.97 -10.98
N HIS A 49 14.21 -17.49 -9.99
CA HIS A 49 13.75 -16.71 -8.84
C HIS A 49 14.31 -17.23 -7.50
N LYS A 50 15.26 -18.18 -7.54
CA LYS A 50 15.96 -18.69 -6.35
C LYS A 50 16.74 -17.53 -5.73
N PRO A 51 16.56 -17.22 -4.43
CA PRO A 51 17.40 -16.26 -3.75
C PRO A 51 18.85 -16.78 -3.70
N PRO A 52 19.87 -15.89 -3.73
CA PRO A 52 21.26 -16.29 -3.59
C PRO A 52 21.46 -17.05 -2.27
N GLU A 53 22.19 -18.17 -2.33
CA GLU A 53 22.48 -18.99 -1.15
C GLU A 53 23.30 -18.20 -0.13
N ILE A 54 22.71 -17.91 1.02
CA ILE A 54 23.44 -17.41 2.19
C ILE A 54 24.02 -18.64 2.90
N ILE A 55 25.32 -18.87 2.75
CA ILE A 55 26.05 -19.89 3.52
C ILE A 55 26.13 -19.37 4.97
N CYS A 56 25.25 -19.88 5.83
CA CYS A 56 25.31 -19.64 7.27
C CYS A 56 26.19 -20.72 7.89
N HIS A 57 27.44 -20.38 8.21
CA HIS A 57 28.29 -21.22 9.05
C HIS A 57 27.64 -21.30 10.44
N LYS A 58 27.19 -22.50 10.82
CA LYS A 58 26.85 -22.81 12.21
C LYS A 58 28.16 -23.02 12.95
N GLU A 59 28.60 -22.05 13.76
CA GLU A 59 29.65 -22.30 14.75
C GLU A 59 29.03 -22.93 16.00
N SER A 60 29.40 -24.19 16.26
CA SER A 60 29.27 -24.81 17.57
C SER A 60 30.56 -24.58 18.35
N THR A 61 30.42 -24.05 19.55
CA THR A 61 31.49 -23.92 20.56
C THR A 61 32.08 -25.28 20.95
N LEU A 62 33.41 -25.40 20.97
CA LEU A 62 34.23 -25.90 22.10
C LEU A 62 35.72 -26.02 21.68
N GLU A 63 36.57 -25.38 22.49
CA GLU A 63 37.99 -25.61 22.79
C GLU A 63 39.00 -25.93 21.66
N GLN A 64 40.00 -25.05 21.48
CA GLN A 64 41.36 -25.29 22.00
C GLN A 64 42.26 -24.05 21.88
N ARG A 65 43.07 -23.85 22.92
CA ARG A 65 44.12 -22.84 23.10
C ARG A 65 45.30 -23.07 22.14
N ALA A 66 45.94 -21.98 21.68
CA ALA A 66 47.33 -21.63 21.97
C ALA A 66 47.94 -20.70 20.89
N THR A 67 48.55 -19.59 21.35
CA THR A 67 49.79 -18.92 20.86
C THR A 67 49.90 -18.64 19.35
N VAL A 68 50.14 -17.41 18.88
CA VAL A 68 51.44 -16.73 18.89
C VAL A 68 51.23 -15.28 18.43
N GLU A 69 51.97 -14.35 19.04
CA GLU A 69 52.10 -12.94 18.74
C GLU A 69 52.67 -12.63 17.35
N SER A 70 52.53 -11.36 16.96
CA SER A 70 53.38 -10.57 16.05
C SER A 70 52.84 -10.27 14.65
N SER A 71 53.01 -9.00 14.30
CA SER A 71 52.83 -8.34 12.99
C SER A 71 51.43 -7.81 12.62
N GLU A 72 50.84 -7.01 13.51
CA GLU A 72 50.10 -5.82 13.08
C GLU A 72 51.10 -4.77 12.57
N GLU A 73 51.50 -4.84 11.31
CA GLU A 73 52.07 -3.69 10.57
C GLU A 73 52.27 -3.99 9.07
N GLU A 74 51.27 -4.54 8.39
CA GLU A 74 51.23 -4.47 6.91
C GLU A 74 49.82 -4.79 6.40
N ASN A 75 49.11 -3.76 5.94
CA ASN A 75 47.90 -3.76 5.07
C ASN A 75 46.83 -2.71 5.43
N PHE A 76 47.17 -1.66 6.19
CA PHE A 76 46.41 -0.41 6.18
C PHE A 76 47.00 0.57 5.13
N ALA A 77 47.06 0.14 3.87
CA ALA A 77 47.59 0.97 2.78
C ALA A 77 47.11 0.61 1.37
N ILE A 78 45.92 0.00 1.15
CA ILE A 78 45.28 -0.01 -0.18
C ILE A 78 43.76 0.21 -0.02
N ALA A 79 43.34 1.43 0.29
CA ALA A 79 41.96 1.89 0.08
C ALA A 79 41.84 3.41 0.25
N ASN A 80 42.58 4.19 -0.53
CA ASN A 80 42.25 5.59 -0.87
C ASN A 80 43.31 6.14 -1.83
N ARG A 81 43.33 5.66 -3.07
CA ARG A 81 44.01 6.28 -4.23
C ARG A 81 43.60 5.53 -5.49
N LYS A 82 42.45 5.88 -6.06
CA LYS A 82 42.07 5.76 -7.49
C LYS A 82 40.63 6.22 -7.70
N THR A 83 40.40 7.50 -7.45
CA THR A 83 39.25 8.26 -7.96
C THR A 83 39.76 9.59 -8.47
N THR A 84 40.43 9.56 -9.62
CA THR A 84 40.57 10.66 -10.58
C THR A 84 41.40 10.14 -11.75
N GLU A 85 41.10 10.63 -12.95
CA GLU A 85 41.70 10.29 -14.25
C GLU A 85 41.04 9.12 -14.99
N ILE A 86 40.31 9.48 -16.04
CA ILE A 86 40.25 8.88 -17.38
C ILE A 86 38.97 9.42 -18.06
N TYR A 87 39.10 10.63 -18.63
CA TYR A 87 38.73 11.03 -20.00
C TYR A 87 38.34 12.51 -20.09
N ARG A 88 39.30 13.33 -20.55
CA ARG A 88 39.10 14.67 -21.13
C ARG A 88 39.57 14.61 -22.59
N LYS A 89 38.60 14.68 -23.52
CA LYS A 89 38.54 15.45 -24.80
C LYS A 89 39.67 15.33 -25.86
N PRO A 90 39.36 15.54 -27.16
CA PRO A 90 39.28 16.90 -27.71
C PRO A 90 38.10 17.18 -28.66
N GLU A 91 37.74 18.46 -28.70
CA GLU A 91 36.81 19.10 -29.64
C GLU A 91 37.47 19.33 -31.01
N LYS A 92 36.66 19.32 -32.07
CA LYS A 92 36.93 20.08 -33.29
C LYS A 92 35.69 20.91 -33.65
N GLU A 93 35.91 22.22 -33.70
CA GLU A 93 35.01 23.23 -34.26
C GLU A 93 34.87 23.02 -35.77
N ILE A 94 33.64 23.02 -36.28
CA ILE A 94 33.34 23.44 -37.66
C ILE A 94 32.08 24.31 -37.61
N THR A 95 32.20 25.45 -38.28
CA THR A 95 31.36 26.65 -38.29
C THR A 95 30.00 26.47 -38.96
N CYS A 96 29.03 27.29 -38.55
CA CYS A 96 27.70 27.39 -39.13
C CYS A 96 27.68 28.33 -40.34
N GLN A 97 27.34 27.83 -41.53
CA GLN A 97 26.72 28.64 -42.59
C GLN A 97 25.63 27.85 -43.34
N ASN A 98 24.51 28.55 -43.53
CA ASN A 98 23.24 28.24 -44.19
C ASN A 98 23.26 27.24 -45.36
N PHE A 99 22.17 26.45 -45.53
CA PHE A 99 21.20 26.62 -46.63
C PHE A 99 20.07 25.57 -46.56
N HIS A 100 18.83 26.08 -46.52
CA HIS A 100 17.62 25.61 -47.20
C HIS A 100 16.93 24.27 -46.87
N SER A 101 15.66 24.47 -46.51
CA SER A 101 14.54 23.55 -46.43
C SER A 101 14.34 22.68 -47.67
N LYS A 102 14.00 21.40 -47.49
CA LYS A 102 12.65 20.84 -47.69
C LYS A 102 12.60 19.35 -47.25
N PRO A 103 11.40 18.81 -46.97
CA PRO A 103 11.17 17.72 -46.05
C PRO A 103 10.80 16.42 -46.78
N VAL A 104 10.24 15.47 -46.03
CA VAL A 104 9.44 14.31 -46.47
C VAL A 104 10.23 13.02 -46.60
N TYR A 105 10.02 12.18 -45.58
CA TYR A 105 9.55 10.80 -45.74
C TYR A 105 10.11 10.04 -46.95
N GLU A 106 11.27 9.40 -46.81
CA GLU A 106 11.64 8.27 -47.67
C GLU A 106 12.75 7.46 -47.01
N LEU A 107 12.35 6.37 -46.35
CA LEU A 107 13.06 5.09 -46.23
C LEU A 107 12.18 4.16 -45.39
N ILE A 108 11.01 3.82 -45.94
CA ILE A 108 10.31 2.58 -45.59
C ILE A 108 10.15 1.81 -46.88
N SER A 109 11.00 0.79 -47.05
CA SER A 109 10.71 -0.29 -47.96
C SER A 109 11.38 -1.56 -47.46
N ARG A 110 10.71 -2.20 -46.49
CA ARG A 110 10.41 -3.65 -46.49
C ARG A 110 9.72 -4.04 -45.18
N ASN A 111 8.56 -4.66 -45.35
CA ASN A 111 7.67 -5.28 -44.36
C ASN A 111 6.56 -4.37 -43.84
N ASN A 112 5.42 -4.57 -44.49
CA ASN A 112 4.12 -3.99 -44.27
C ASN A 112 3.48 -4.69 -43.07
N ASP A 113 3.68 -4.14 -41.88
CA ASP A 113 2.79 -4.28 -40.72
C ASP A 113 2.82 -2.92 -40.03
N SER A 114 1.85 -2.07 -40.35
CA SER A 114 1.61 -0.82 -39.64
C SER A 114 1.33 -1.14 -38.17
N ILE A 115 2.35 -1.01 -37.32
CA ILE A 115 2.21 -1.10 -35.86
C ILE A 115 1.42 0.13 -35.42
N GLU A 116 0.08 0.05 -35.48
CA GLU A 116 -0.79 1.01 -34.82
C GLU A 116 -0.46 1.00 -33.33
N MET A 117 0.14 2.09 -32.85
CA MET A 117 0.47 2.23 -31.44
C MET A 117 -0.83 2.27 -30.62
N PRO A 118 -1.01 1.36 -29.64
CA PRO A 118 -2.26 1.28 -28.88
C PRO A 118 -2.43 2.49 -27.96
N PHE A 119 -3.68 2.85 -27.71
CA PHE A 119 -4.07 3.85 -26.70
C PHE A 119 -4.34 3.18 -25.36
N TYR A 120 -3.87 3.77 -24.28
CA TYR A 120 -4.07 3.28 -22.92
C TYR A 120 -4.99 4.23 -22.18
N ALA A 121 -6.23 3.81 -21.96
CA ALA A 121 -7.23 4.60 -21.25
C ALA A 121 -7.22 4.25 -19.76
N VAL A 122 -7.08 5.27 -18.91
CA VAL A 122 -7.24 5.18 -17.45
C VAL A 122 -8.55 5.88 -17.09
N ALA A 123 -9.58 5.10 -16.78
CA ALA A 123 -10.88 5.60 -16.35
C ALA A 123 -10.91 5.91 -14.85
N ILE A 124 -10.23 5.09 -14.05
CA ILE A 124 -10.05 5.29 -12.61
C ILE A 124 -8.57 5.10 -12.30
N GLY A 125 -7.93 6.12 -11.72
CA GLY A 125 -6.51 6.17 -11.41
C GLY A 125 -6.18 7.50 -10.71
N LYS A 126 -4.89 7.78 -10.49
CA LYS A 126 -4.42 9.07 -9.95
C LYS A 126 -4.86 10.22 -10.86
N THR A 127 -4.59 10.09 -12.16
CA THR A 127 -5.03 11.02 -13.20
C THR A 127 -5.76 10.26 -14.32
N PRO A 128 -7.10 10.28 -14.36
CA PRO A 128 -7.85 9.70 -15.47
C PRO A 128 -7.55 10.40 -16.80
N GLY A 129 -7.43 9.63 -17.89
CA GLY A 129 -7.05 10.15 -19.19
C GLY A 129 -6.64 9.05 -20.18
N ILE A 130 -6.23 9.47 -21.38
CA ILE A 130 -5.76 8.57 -22.44
C ILE A 130 -4.28 8.83 -22.68
N TYR A 131 -3.49 7.77 -22.61
CA TYR A 131 -2.04 7.80 -22.72
C TYR A 131 -1.61 7.08 -23.98
N ARG A 132 -0.55 7.57 -24.62
CA ARG A 132 0.06 6.93 -25.81
C ARG A 132 1.06 5.83 -25.46
N THR A 133 1.46 5.74 -24.19
CA THR A 133 2.40 4.72 -23.73
C THR A 133 1.88 4.03 -22.47
N TRP A 134 2.17 2.72 -22.36
CA TRP A 134 1.89 1.98 -21.13
C TRP A 134 2.64 2.56 -19.94
N LYS A 135 3.88 3.02 -20.14
CA LYS A 135 4.73 3.58 -19.08
C LYS A 135 4.07 4.77 -18.38
N ASP A 136 3.35 5.61 -19.12
CA ASP A 136 2.66 6.77 -18.55
C ASP A 136 1.34 6.35 -17.91
N ALA A 137 0.55 5.49 -18.55
CA ALA A 137 -0.66 4.93 -17.93
C ALA A 137 -0.36 4.17 -16.63
N GLU A 138 0.76 3.42 -16.59
CA GLU A 138 1.18 2.63 -15.43
C GLU A 138 1.43 3.52 -14.20
N LYS A 139 2.07 4.69 -14.38
CA LYS A 139 2.33 5.63 -13.26
C LYS A 139 1.03 6.06 -12.58
N GLU A 140 -0.03 6.21 -13.36
CA GLU A 140 -1.33 6.69 -12.89
C GLU A 140 -2.15 5.61 -12.19
N ILE A 141 -1.92 4.34 -12.52
CA ILE A 141 -2.64 3.20 -11.91
C ILE A 141 -1.84 2.55 -10.78
N LYS A 142 -0.50 2.65 -10.81
CA LYS A 142 0.38 1.92 -9.90
C LYS A 142 0.24 2.43 -8.48
N GLY A 143 -0.19 1.52 -7.60
CA GLY A 143 -0.52 1.82 -6.21
C GLY A 143 -1.87 2.49 -6.00
N PHE A 144 -2.65 2.73 -7.06
CA PHE A 144 -3.99 3.28 -6.96
C PHE A 144 -5.03 2.16 -6.78
N PRO A 145 -5.80 2.14 -5.68
CA PRO A 145 -6.78 1.08 -5.44
C PRO A 145 -7.93 1.13 -6.45
N ASN A 146 -8.36 -0.03 -6.94
CA ASN A 146 -9.47 -0.19 -7.89
C ASN A 146 -9.29 0.62 -9.19
N ALA A 147 -8.04 0.79 -9.64
CA ALA A 147 -7.76 1.41 -10.92
C ALA A 147 -8.48 0.67 -12.06
N ARG A 148 -9.25 1.39 -12.87
CA ARG A 148 -9.94 0.89 -14.06
C ARG A 148 -9.21 1.45 -15.27
N PHE A 149 -8.57 0.59 -16.04
CA PHE A 149 -7.82 0.97 -17.22
C PHE A 149 -7.92 -0.13 -18.28
N ARG A 150 -7.74 0.23 -19.55
CA ARG A 150 -7.79 -0.71 -20.67
C ARG A 150 -6.97 -0.18 -21.85
N LYS A 151 -6.45 -1.09 -22.68
CA LYS A 151 -5.79 -0.76 -23.94
C LYS A 151 -6.77 -0.86 -25.11
N PHE A 152 -6.67 0.06 -26.05
CA PHE A 152 -7.52 0.17 -27.23
C PHE A 152 -6.68 0.38 -28.49
N LYS A 153 -7.24 0.00 -29.64
CA LYS A 153 -6.57 0.22 -30.94
C LYS A 153 -6.83 1.63 -31.45
N THR A 154 -8.02 2.17 -31.19
CA THR A 154 -8.42 3.50 -31.66
C THR A 154 -8.57 4.47 -30.49
N LEU A 155 -8.33 5.76 -30.77
CA LEU A 155 -8.54 6.84 -29.80
C LEU A 155 -10.01 6.91 -29.37
N LYS A 156 -10.93 6.70 -30.32
CA LYS A 156 -12.37 6.75 -30.10
C LYS A 156 -12.84 5.72 -29.06
N GLU A 157 -12.39 4.47 -29.17
CA GLU A 157 -12.72 3.43 -28.17
C GLU A 157 -12.15 3.76 -26.78
N ALA A 158 -10.95 4.36 -26.74
CA ALA A 158 -10.34 4.81 -25.48
C ALA A 158 -11.14 5.95 -24.83
N GLU A 159 -11.59 6.93 -25.62
CA GLU A 159 -12.47 8.03 -25.18
C GLU A 159 -13.81 7.52 -24.68
N GLU A 160 -14.45 6.61 -25.42
CA GLU A 160 -15.70 5.98 -25.03
C GLU A 160 -15.55 5.24 -23.70
N PHE A 161 -14.46 4.50 -23.50
CA PHE A 161 -14.20 3.83 -22.24
C PHE A 161 -14.06 4.82 -21.07
N VAL A 162 -13.27 5.89 -21.21
CA VAL A 162 -13.15 6.91 -20.15
C VAL A 162 -14.50 7.57 -19.91
N ASN A 163 -15.22 7.94 -20.95
CA ASN A 163 -16.51 8.62 -20.87
C ASN A 163 -17.63 7.73 -20.31
N GLN A 164 -17.64 6.43 -20.63
CA GLN A 164 -18.61 5.48 -20.07
C GLN A 164 -18.40 5.28 -18.58
N ASN A 165 -17.15 5.21 -18.13
CA ASN A 165 -16.82 5.14 -16.70
C ASN A 165 -17.07 6.49 -16.00
N LYS A 166 -16.90 7.61 -16.71
CA LYS A 166 -17.27 8.96 -16.25
C LYS A 166 -18.78 9.12 -16.13
N LYS A 167 -19.55 8.55 -17.07
CA LYS A 167 -21.02 8.47 -17.03
C LYS A 167 -21.52 7.48 -15.99
N GLU A 168 -20.86 6.35 -15.74
CA GLU A 168 -21.19 5.49 -14.58
C GLU A 168 -21.00 6.23 -13.25
N SER A 169 -19.99 7.11 -13.17
CA SER A 169 -19.74 7.95 -11.99
C SER A 169 -20.60 9.21 -11.93
N MET A 170 -21.18 9.68 -13.04
CA MET A 170 -22.05 10.86 -13.14
C MET A 170 -23.56 10.54 -13.23
N ASN A 171 -23.98 9.40 -13.78
CA ASN A 171 -25.37 8.92 -13.73
C ASN A 171 -25.77 8.44 -12.33
N THR A 172 -24.82 8.37 -11.40
CA THR A 172 -25.20 8.26 -9.99
C THR A 172 -25.75 9.57 -9.46
N GLN A 173 -25.54 10.71 -10.13
CA GLN A 173 -25.66 12.04 -9.51
C GLN A 173 -27.06 12.65 -9.54
N GLU A 174 -28.04 12.05 -10.23
CA GLU A 174 -29.41 12.58 -10.28
C GLU A 174 -30.36 12.03 -9.20
N ASP A 175 -29.97 10.99 -8.42
CA ASP A 175 -30.76 10.42 -7.32
C ASP A 175 -29.90 9.94 -6.12
N LEU A 176 -28.80 10.63 -5.77
CA LEU A 176 -28.00 10.25 -4.61
C LEU A 176 -28.71 10.61 -3.30
N ASP A 177 -28.85 9.63 -2.40
CA ASP A 177 -29.20 9.86 -1.00
C ASP A 177 -28.29 10.96 -0.43
N PRO A 178 -28.83 12.12 0.00
CA PRO A 178 -28.05 13.22 0.54
C PRO A 178 -27.10 12.80 1.67
N LYS A 179 -27.47 11.74 2.42
CA LYS A 179 -26.65 11.19 3.48
C LYS A 179 -25.33 10.59 2.97
N LEU A 180 -25.34 9.96 1.79
CA LEU A 180 -24.15 9.38 1.18
C LEU A 180 -23.18 10.46 0.70
N ASP A 181 -23.69 11.56 0.16
CA ASP A 181 -22.88 12.68 -0.29
C ASP A 181 -22.28 13.47 0.87
N ILE A 182 -23.07 13.75 1.91
CA ILE A 182 -22.56 14.34 3.15
C ILE A 182 -21.45 13.48 3.75
N LEU A 183 -21.66 12.16 3.79
CA LEU A 183 -20.68 11.22 4.30
C LEU A 183 -19.37 11.26 3.47
N ARG A 184 -19.46 11.32 2.13
CA ARG A 184 -18.29 11.51 1.25
C ARG A 184 -17.54 12.81 1.53
N VAL A 185 -18.25 13.93 1.68
CA VAL A 185 -17.66 15.23 2.01
C VAL A 185 -16.92 15.18 3.35
N ASN A 186 -17.50 14.49 4.32
CA ASN A 186 -16.94 14.32 5.66
C ASN A 186 -15.76 13.35 5.71
N MET A 187 -15.52 12.53 4.68
CA MET A 187 -14.40 11.59 4.66
C MET A 187 -13.44 11.91 3.51
N LYS A 188 -12.31 12.53 3.84
CA LYS A 188 -11.31 12.92 2.85
C LYS A 188 -10.05 12.06 2.95
N PRO A 189 -9.60 11.42 1.86
CA PRO A 189 -8.42 10.54 1.86
C PRO A 189 -7.03 11.21 1.77
N PHE A 190 -6.89 12.55 1.83
CA PHE A 190 -5.64 13.21 1.38
C PHE A 190 -5.00 14.17 2.39
N ARG A 191 -3.65 14.18 2.45
CA ARG A 191 -2.77 15.21 3.06
C ARG A 191 -3.04 16.57 2.42
N GLN A 192 -3.85 17.40 3.06
CA GLN A 192 -3.92 18.81 2.69
C GLN A 192 -2.55 19.47 2.91
N ALA A 193 -2.27 20.54 2.16
CA ALA A 193 -1.00 21.25 2.25
C ALA A 193 -0.77 21.73 3.69
N GLY A 194 0.31 21.24 4.32
CA GLY A 194 0.62 21.40 5.73
C GLY A 194 0.07 20.26 6.58
N ASP A 195 0.93 19.30 6.97
CA ASP A 195 0.57 18.33 8.00
C ASP A 195 0.27 19.10 9.29
N PRO A 196 -0.87 18.86 9.97
CA PRO A 196 -1.19 19.56 11.21
C PRO A 196 -0.10 19.26 12.24
N ASN A 197 0.29 20.27 13.03
CA ASN A 197 1.18 20.03 14.16
C ASN A 197 0.42 19.18 15.19
N PRO A 198 0.78 17.90 15.42
CA PRO A 198 -0.01 17.00 16.25
C PRO A 198 -0.13 17.45 17.71
N GLN A 199 0.81 18.27 18.18
CA GLN A 199 0.87 18.75 19.56
C GLN A 199 0.20 20.11 19.76
N ASP A 200 -0.21 20.79 18.69
CA ASP A 200 -0.95 22.04 18.80
C ASP A 200 -2.35 21.77 19.34
N ARG A 201 -2.70 22.43 20.45
CA ARG A 201 -4.00 22.32 21.12
C ARG A 201 -5.17 22.78 20.25
N GLU A 202 -4.88 23.61 19.26
CA GLU A 202 -5.91 24.04 18.31
C GLU A 202 -6.19 22.98 17.24
N THR A 203 -5.27 22.04 17.02
CA THR A 203 -5.46 20.94 16.07
C THR A 203 -6.11 19.73 16.73
N LEU A 204 -6.96 19.04 15.98
CA LEU A 204 -7.60 17.81 16.43
C LEU A 204 -6.97 16.63 15.69
N VAL A 205 -5.85 16.14 16.23
CA VAL A 205 -5.09 15.02 15.67
C VAL A 205 -5.19 13.81 16.59
N CYS A 206 -5.44 12.64 16.01
CA CYS A 206 -5.48 11.37 16.71
C CYS A 206 -4.68 10.30 15.95
N PHE A 207 -3.90 9.51 16.67
CA PHE A 207 -3.25 8.30 16.18
C PHE A 207 -4.01 7.09 16.72
N THR A 208 -4.42 6.19 15.83
CA THR A 208 -5.22 5.02 16.18
C THR A 208 -4.52 3.75 15.72
N ASP A 209 -4.56 2.73 16.58
CA ASP A 209 -3.97 1.43 16.31
C ASP A 209 -4.81 0.29 16.90
N GLY A 210 -4.85 -0.84 16.20
CA GLY A 210 -5.48 -2.07 16.65
C GLY A 210 -4.47 -3.21 16.70
N SER A 211 -4.43 -3.91 17.84
CA SER A 211 -3.55 -5.06 18.02
C SER A 211 -4.34 -6.33 18.28
N ALA A 212 -3.92 -7.43 17.64
CA ALA A 212 -4.41 -8.77 17.91
C ALA A 212 -3.26 -9.77 18.11
N ILE A 213 -3.10 -10.24 19.34
CA ILE A 213 -2.16 -11.29 19.74
C ILE A 213 -2.73 -12.64 19.36
N SER A 214 -1.94 -13.44 18.64
CA SER A 214 -2.37 -14.72 18.08
C SER A 214 -3.62 -14.59 17.19
N ASN A 215 -3.63 -13.56 16.33
CA ASN A 215 -4.73 -13.28 15.40
C ASN A 215 -5.13 -14.51 14.57
N GLY A 216 -6.43 -14.77 14.47
CA GLY A 216 -6.98 -15.94 13.77
C GLY A 216 -7.04 -17.22 14.60
N SER A 217 -6.41 -17.28 15.78
CA SER A 217 -6.54 -18.40 16.69
C SER A 217 -7.76 -18.29 17.61
N PHE A 218 -8.13 -19.40 18.25
CA PHE A 218 -9.19 -19.44 19.26
C PHE A 218 -8.86 -18.56 20.49
N TYR A 219 -7.58 -18.49 20.86
CA TYR A 219 -7.10 -17.71 22.01
C TYR A 219 -6.71 -16.28 21.66
N CYS A 220 -7.13 -15.79 20.49
CA CYS A 220 -6.84 -14.44 20.04
C CYS A 220 -7.24 -13.42 21.13
N LYS A 221 -6.30 -12.57 21.53
CA LYS A 221 -6.57 -11.42 22.38
C LYS A 221 -6.40 -10.16 21.54
N ALA A 222 -7.36 -9.26 21.58
CA ALA A 222 -7.30 -8.03 20.79
C ALA A 222 -7.55 -6.82 21.68
N GLY A 223 -6.95 -5.70 21.32
CA GLY A 223 -7.05 -4.43 22.00
C GLY A 223 -6.82 -3.29 21.02
N TRP A 224 -7.32 -2.11 21.36
CA TRP A 224 -7.29 -0.94 20.51
C TRP A 224 -6.83 0.27 21.32
N ALA A 225 -6.31 1.28 20.64
CA ALA A 225 -5.94 2.54 21.26
C ALA A 225 -6.18 3.74 20.33
N ALA A 226 -6.53 4.87 20.94
CA ALA A 226 -6.59 6.18 20.33
C ALA A 226 -5.74 7.16 21.17
N VAL A 227 -4.78 7.80 20.53
CA VAL A 227 -3.79 8.70 21.16
C VAL A 227 -3.93 10.09 20.58
N PHE A 228 -4.12 11.09 21.43
CA PHE A 228 -4.28 12.51 21.09
C PHE A 228 -3.03 13.28 21.53
N PRO A 229 -2.09 13.57 20.62
CA PRO A 229 -0.79 14.11 21.02
C PRO A 229 -0.83 15.50 21.67
N HIS A 230 -1.85 16.30 21.35
CA HIS A 230 -2.08 17.62 21.94
C HIS A 230 -2.66 17.55 23.36
N ASN A 231 -3.23 16.40 23.78
CA ASN A 231 -3.78 16.21 25.11
C ASN A 231 -3.83 14.73 25.51
N GLU A 232 -2.84 14.28 26.28
CA GLU A 232 -2.74 12.87 26.67
C GLU A 232 -3.88 12.38 27.58
N ASN A 233 -4.58 13.27 28.27
CA ASN A 233 -5.76 12.91 29.08
C ASN A 233 -6.95 12.46 28.21
N TRP A 234 -6.87 12.67 26.91
CA TRP A 234 -7.86 12.18 25.95
C TRP A 234 -7.51 10.81 25.40
N ASN A 235 -6.30 10.31 25.65
CA ASN A 235 -5.90 8.97 25.23
C ASN A 235 -6.85 7.93 25.83
N THR A 236 -7.23 6.97 25.02
CA THR A 236 -8.09 5.86 25.45
C THR A 236 -7.60 4.57 24.82
N SER A 237 -7.68 3.48 25.57
CA SER A 237 -7.41 2.14 25.09
C SER A 237 -8.20 1.13 25.89
N ALA A 238 -8.59 0.03 25.24
CA ALA A 238 -9.28 -1.05 25.91
C ALA A 238 -9.10 -2.37 25.16
N LYS A 239 -9.42 -3.48 25.83
CA LYS A 239 -9.61 -4.76 25.15
C LYS A 239 -10.73 -4.64 24.14
N LEU A 240 -10.61 -5.36 23.03
CA LEU A 240 -11.71 -5.54 22.10
C LEU A 240 -12.83 -6.32 22.82
N SER A 241 -13.89 -5.58 23.18
CA SER A 241 -15.11 -6.15 23.73
C SER A 241 -16.09 -6.50 22.61
N GLY A 242 -16.70 -7.68 22.71
CA GLY A 242 -17.73 -8.11 21.77
C GLY A 242 -17.21 -8.58 20.41
N GLY A 243 -18.00 -9.44 19.76
CA GLY A 243 -17.68 -10.01 18.45
C GLY A 243 -16.41 -10.86 18.42
N LYS A 244 -15.98 -11.22 17.20
CA LYS A 244 -14.77 -12.03 16.99
C LYS A 244 -13.51 -11.19 17.22
N LYS A 245 -12.57 -11.67 18.02
CA LYS A 245 -11.30 -10.97 18.24
C LYS A 245 -10.42 -11.07 16.99
N THR A 246 -10.21 -9.95 16.31
CA THR A 246 -9.37 -9.85 15.10
C THR A 246 -8.68 -8.50 15.07
N ASN A 247 -7.55 -8.40 14.36
CA ASN A 247 -6.84 -7.13 14.19
C ASN A 247 -7.76 -6.08 13.54
N ASN A 248 -8.41 -6.43 12.44
CA ASN A 248 -9.28 -5.52 11.69
C ASN A 248 -10.38 -4.90 12.57
N ARG A 249 -10.99 -5.68 13.46
CA ARG A 249 -12.00 -5.14 14.37
C ARG A 249 -11.42 -4.20 15.41
N ALA A 250 -10.20 -4.47 15.89
CA ALA A 250 -9.49 -3.56 16.77
C ALA A 250 -9.18 -2.23 16.07
N GLU A 251 -8.75 -2.26 14.80
CA GLU A 251 -8.53 -1.04 14.01
C GLU A 251 -9.81 -0.20 13.85
N TYR A 252 -10.93 -0.84 13.49
CA TYR A 252 -12.20 -0.12 13.37
C TYR A 252 -12.65 0.46 14.70
N LEU A 253 -12.53 -0.30 15.79
CA LEU A 253 -12.94 0.18 17.11
C LEU A 253 -12.05 1.31 17.61
N ALA A 254 -10.73 1.27 17.34
CA ALA A 254 -9.81 2.37 17.62
C ALA A 254 -10.28 3.68 16.98
N ALA A 255 -10.67 3.62 15.71
CA ALA A 255 -11.18 4.79 14.98
C ALA A 255 -12.55 5.25 15.48
N ILE A 256 -13.47 4.33 15.79
CA ILE A 256 -14.77 4.68 16.37
C ILE A 256 -14.59 5.45 17.68
N GLU A 257 -13.74 4.95 18.57
CA GLU A 257 -13.52 5.54 19.89
C GLU A 257 -12.73 6.85 19.81
N ALA A 258 -11.81 6.97 18.84
CA ALA A 258 -11.19 8.26 18.52
C ALA A 258 -12.23 9.31 18.10
N ILE A 259 -13.17 8.95 17.23
CA ILE A 259 -14.22 9.87 16.75
C ILE A 259 -15.19 10.22 17.88
N LYS A 260 -15.62 9.24 18.68
CA LYS A 260 -16.45 9.49 19.87
C LYS A 260 -15.75 10.44 20.84
N ARG A 261 -14.46 10.24 21.10
CA ARG A 261 -13.69 11.12 21.97
C ARG A 261 -13.60 12.52 21.39
N ALA A 262 -13.24 12.66 20.12
CA ALA A 262 -13.22 13.95 19.43
C ALA A 262 -14.57 14.68 19.48
N ASN A 263 -15.68 13.97 19.28
CA ASN A 263 -17.03 14.54 19.38
C ASN A 263 -17.44 14.94 20.79
N LYS A 264 -16.92 14.26 21.82
CA LYS A 264 -17.13 14.65 23.21
C LYS A 264 -16.41 15.96 23.54
N GLU A 265 -15.19 16.11 23.04
CA GLU A 265 -14.30 17.23 23.39
C GLU A 265 -14.51 18.47 22.50
N ASP A 266 -15.00 18.27 21.27
CA ASP A 266 -15.51 19.32 20.40
C ASP A 266 -16.96 19.00 19.98
N PRO A 267 -17.97 19.23 20.85
CA PRO A 267 -19.38 18.95 20.55
C PRO A 267 -19.92 19.71 19.34
N SER A 268 -19.33 20.87 19.04
CA SER A 268 -19.70 21.69 17.88
C SER A 268 -19.32 21.05 16.54
N GLN A 269 -18.40 20.07 16.55
CA GLN A 269 -17.82 19.44 15.37
C GLN A 269 -17.20 20.44 14.39
N SER A 270 -16.73 21.57 14.90
CA SER A 270 -16.13 22.65 14.10
C SER A 270 -14.71 22.31 13.65
N LYS A 271 -13.97 21.52 14.43
CA LYS A 271 -12.59 21.13 14.11
C LYS A 271 -12.57 19.93 13.15
N THR A 272 -11.74 20.02 12.11
CA THR A 272 -11.42 18.86 11.26
C THR A 272 -10.57 17.88 12.07
N LEU A 273 -10.99 16.62 12.14
CA LEU A 273 -10.25 15.56 12.83
C LEU A 273 -9.31 14.85 11.86
N TYR A 274 -8.03 14.79 12.21
CA TYR A 274 -7.03 14.04 11.44
C TYR A 274 -6.78 12.71 12.16
N ILE A 275 -7.09 11.60 11.49
CA ILE A 275 -6.86 10.24 12.02
C ILE A 275 -5.66 9.64 11.29
N TYR A 276 -4.59 9.39 12.04
CA TYR A 276 -3.39 8.68 11.60
C TYR A 276 -3.49 7.21 12.00
N THR A 277 -3.35 6.31 11.02
CA THR A 277 -3.40 4.85 11.24
C THR A 277 -2.57 4.14 10.18
N ASP A 278 -2.03 2.97 10.50
CA ASP A 278 -1.40 2.08 9.52
C ASP A 278 -2.40 1.12 8.83
N SER A 279 -3.66 1.12 9.27
CA SER A 279 -4.71 0.28 8.71
C SER A 279 -5.24 0.82 7.38
N MET A 280 -4.60 0.41 6.30
CA MET A 280 -5.08 0.69 4.94
C MET A 280 -6.49 0.12 4.69
N LEU A 281 -6.86 -0.95 5.39
CA LEU A 281 -8.21 -1.51 5.32
C LEU A 281 -9.24 -0.50 5.85
N LEU A 282 -9.01 0.06 7.03
CA LEU A 282 -9.86 1.10 7.62
C LEU A 282 -9.95 2.32 6.70
N ILE A 283 -8.81 2.84 6.24
CA ILE A 283 -8.76 4.02 5.35
C ILE A 283 -9.59 3.77 4.09
N ARG A 284 -9.40 2.63 3.41
CA ARG A 284 -10.14 2.31 2.18
C ARG A 284 -11.62 2.04 2.43
N SER A 285 -11.96 1.39 3.54
CA SER A 285 -13.35 1.22 3.95
C SER A 285 -14.05 2.56 4.02
N MET A 286 -13.46 3.54 4.71
CA MET A 286 -14.10 4.84 4.89
C MET A 286 -14.05 5.69 3.63
N THR A 287 -12.94 5.70 2.90
CA THR A 287 -12.76 6.67 1.81
C THR A 287 -13.21 6.17 0.43
N ALA A 288 -13.30 4.86 0.22
CA ALA A 288 -13.57 4.28 -1.09
C ALA A 288 -14.78 3.34 -1.14
N TRP A 289 -15.07 2.62 -0.04
CA TRP A 289 -15.98 1.47 -0.13
C TRP A 289 -17.31 1.65 0.61
N VAL A 290 -17.33 2.30 1.76
CA VAL A 290 -18.51 2.33 2.64
C VAL A 290 -19.74 2.89 1.93
N THR A 291 -19.56 3.92 1.09
CA THR A 291 -20.66 4.54 0.36
C THR A 291 -21.28 3.58 -0.66
N GLU A 292 -20.46 2.79 -1.35
CA GLU A 292 -20.93 1.79 -2.31
C GLU A 292 -21.50 0.55 -1.60
N TRP A 293 -20.93 0.16 -0.47
CA TRP A 293 -21.48 -0.91 0.35
C TRP A 293 -22.85 -0.54 0.92
N MET A 294 -23.05 0.68 1.40
CA MET A 294 -24.35 1.15 1.87
C MET A 294 -25.41 1.10 0.76
N LYS A 295 -25.07 1.52 -0.46
CA LYS A 295 -25.98 1.43 -1.63
C LYS A 295 -26.34 -0.02 -1.98
N ARG A 296 -25.45 -0.97 -1.73
CA ARG A 296 -25.59 -2.38 -2.09
C ARG A 296 -26.03 -3.26 -0.93
N ASP A 297 -26.72 -2.69 0.07
CA ASP A 297 -27.13 -3.38 1.29
C ASP A 297 -26.00 -4.21 1.94
N TRP A 298 -24.82 -3.60 2.02
CA TRP A 298 -23.62 -4.17 2.60
C TRP A 298 -23.16 -5.48 1.96
N LYS A 299 -23.28 -5.55 0.63
CA LYS A 299 -22.72 -6.63 -0.20
C LYS A 299 -21.50 -6.11 -0.98
N LYS A 300 -20.48 -6.96 -1.06
CA LYS A 300 -19.29 -6.76 -1.90
C LYS A 300 -19.63 -6.97 -3.38
N ALA A 301 -18.69 -6.65 -4.26
CA ALA A 301 -18.85 -6.83 -5.71
C ALA A 301 -19.06 -8.30 -6.13
N ASP A 302 -18.55 -9.24 -5.34
CA ASP A 302 -18.75 -10.69 -5.51
C ASP A 302 -20.09 -11.19 -4.92
N GLY A 303 -20.96 -10.29 -4.45
CA GLY A 303 -22.24 -10.61 -3.82
C GLY A 303 -22.14 -11.08 -2.36
N LEU A 304 -20.93 -11.32 -1.85
CA LEU A 304 -20.74 -11.76 -0.47
C LEU A 304 -20.98 -10.60 0.51
N PRO A 305 -21.43 -10.90 1.74
CA PRO A 305 -21.62 -9.88 2.76
C PRO A 305 -20.29 -9.20 3.12
N VAL A 306 -20.36 -7.90 3.39
CA VAL A 306 -19.24 -7.11 3.92
C VAL A 306 -18.94 -7.56 5.34
N LEU A 307 -17.67 -7.85 5.60
CA LEU A 307 -17.20 -8.20 6.95
C LEU A 307 -17.13 -6.95 7.83
N ASN A 308 -17.35 -7.13 9.14
CA ASN A 308 -17.37 -6.03 10.12
C ASN A 308 -18.43 -4.96 9.81
N LYS A 309 -19.53 -5.35 9.14
CA LYS A 309 -20.67 -4.48 8.84
C LYS A 309 -21.16 -3.74 10.09
N ASP A 310 -21.20 -4.42 11.23
CA ASP A 310 -21.59 -3.85 12.53
C ASP A 310 -20.73 -2.64 12.91
N LEU A 311 -19.40 -2.77 12.86
CA LEU A 311 -18.49 -1.67 13.18
C LEU A 311 -18.48 -0.59 12.10
N LEU A 312 -18.63 -0.95 10.83
CA LEU A 312 -18.70 0.04 9.75
C LEU A 312 -19.97 0.89 9.84
N ILE A 313 -21.10 0.30 10.21
CA ILE A 313 -22.35 1.03 10.49
C ILE A 313 -22.13 2.00 11.64
N GLU A 314 -21.53 1.53 12.75
CA GLU A 314 -21.23 2.38 13.89
C GLU A 314 -20.27 3.52 13.52
N LEU A 315 -19.23 3.24 12.73
CA LEU A 315 -18.26 4.24 12.28
C LEU A 315 -18.94 5.35 11.47
N VAL A 316 -19.84 4.99 10.55
CA VAL A 316 -20.64 5.96 9.79
C VAL A 316 -21.55 6.78 10.71
N GLN A 317 -22.13 6.18 11.74
CA GLN A 317 -22.98 6.89 12.70
C GLN A 317 -22.19 7.91 13.53
N VAL A 318 -21.03 7.52 14.07
CA VAL A 318 -20.23 8.40 14.93
C VAL A 318 -19.55 9.53 14.17
N ILE A 319 -19.29 9.38 12.87
CA ILE A 319 -18.77 10.48 12.03
C ILE A 319 -19.71 11.70 12.09
N GLY A 320 -21.02 11.48 11.96
CA GLY A 320 -22.00 12.56 11.98
C GLY A 320 -21.69 13.65 10.96
N LYS A 321 -21.53 14.90 11.43
CA LYS A 321 -21.22 16.08 10.60
C LYS A 321 -19.73 16.42 10.57
N ARG A 322 -18.90 15.72 11.33
CA ARG A 322 -17.48 16.04 11.45
C ARG A 322 -16.74 15.69 10.17
N ILE A 323 -15.89 16.61 9.71
CA ILE A 323 -14.93 16.34 8.64
C ILE A 323 -13.74 15.57 9.23
N ILE A 324 -13.43 14.43 8.64
CA ILE A 324 -12.31 13.57 8.98
C ILE A 324 -11.36 13.46 7.79
N ILE A 325 -10.08 13.69 8.07
CA ILE A 325 -8.97 13.47 7.14
C ILE A 325 -8.23 12.21 7.58
N TRP A 326 -8.24 11.20 6.73
CA TRP A 326 -7.59 9.92 6.99
C TRP A 326 -6.14 9.97 6.50
N GLN A 327 -5.20 9.65 7.38
CA GLN A 327 -3.78 9.67 7.10
C GLN A 327 -3.16 8.30 7.34
N HIS A 328 -2.49 7.81 6.30
CA HIS A 328 -1.74 6.56 6.43
C HIS A 328 -0.36 6.82 7.02
N VAL A 329 -0.06 6.16 8.14
CA VAL A 329 1.29 6.04 8.69
C VAL A 329 1.87 4.70 8.30
N ARG A 330 3.15 4.69 7.97
CA ARG A 330 3.84 3.42 7.68
C ARG A 330 4.23 2.74 8.99
N SER A 331 3.70 1.55 9.21
CA SER A 331 4.11 0.67 10.31
C SER A 331 5.56 0.20 10.19
N HIS A 332 6.19 -0.10 11.33
CA HIS A 332 7.50 -0.77 11.44
C HIS A 332 8.67 -0.15 10.67
N THR A 333 8.67 1.18 10.50
CA THR A 333 9.68 1.82 9.65
C THR A 333 11.04 2.04 10.32
N LYS A 334 11.21 1.72 11.61
CA LYS A 334 12.40 2.10 12.44
C LYS A 334 12.77 3.60 12.34
N LYS A 335 11.86 4.42 11.80
CA LYS A 335 12.06 5.85 11.58
C LYS A 335 11.75 6.60 12.87
N LYS A 336 12.44 7.71 13.06
CA LYS A 336 12.29 8.59 14.22
C LYS A 336 11.53 9.88 13.90
N ASN A 337 10.70 9.88 12.84
CA ASN A 337 9.85 11.04 12.59
C ASN A 337 8.66 11.06 13.57
N TRP A 338 7.98 12.20 13.68
CA TRP A 338 6.90 12.38 14.64
C TRP A 338 5.71 11.43 14.36
N GLU A 339 5.41 11.15 13.09
CA GLU A 339 4.34 10.21 12.70
C GLU A 339 4.62 8.81 13.26
N SER A 340 5.84 8.29 13.04
CA SER A 340 6.25 7.00 13.58
C SER A 340 6.24 6.98 15.10
N PHE A 341 6.72 8.04 15.76
CA PHE A 341 6.73 8.11 17.22
C PHE A 341 5.34 7.96 17.85
N TRP A 342 4.36 8.70 17.32
CA TRP A 342 2.99 8.67 17.84
C TRP A 342 2.24 7.40 17.44
N ASN A 343 2.48 6.86 16.24
CA ASN A 343 1.95 5.56 15.85
C ASN A 343 2.49 4.43 16.73
N ASP A 344 3.79 4.43 17.03
CA ASP A 344 4.39 3.45 17.94
C ASP A 344 3.83 3.57 19.37
N LYS A 345 3.44 4.79 19.80
CA LYS A 345 2.75 4.97 21.09
C LYS A 345 1.35 4.33 21.05
N ALA A 346 0.59 4.53 19.98
CA ALA A 346 -0.71 3.90 19.79
C ALA A 346 -0.58 2.35 19.75
N ASP A 347 0.36 1.81 18.99
CA ASP A 347 0.64 0.36 18.92
C ASP A 347 0.96 -0.23 20.29
N ARG A 348 1.88 0.39 21.06
CA ARG A 348 2.18 -0.07 22.42
C ARG A 348 0.96 -0.05 23.33
N MET A 349 0.12 0.99 23.23
CA MET A 349 -1.10 1.08 24.03
C MET A 349 -2.12 0.01 23.64
N ALA A 350 -2.29 -0.26 22.34
CA ALA A 350 -3.19 -1.30 21.84
C ALA A 350 -2.71 -2.71 22.23
N GLN A 351 -1.40 -2.98 22.13
CA GLN A 351 -0.79 -4.23 22.57
C GLN A 351 -0.95 -4.46 24.08
N ASN A 352 -0.71 -3.43 24.89
CA ASN A 352 -0.90 -3.51 26.34
C ASN A 352 -2.37 -3.77 26.69
N ALA A 353 -3.29 -3.09 26.01
CA ALA A 353 -4.72 -3.33 26.17
C ALA A 353 -5.10 -4.77 25.79
N ALA A 354 -4.56 -5.32 24.69
CA ALA A 354 -4.78 -6.70 24.29
C ALA A 354 -4.27 -7.73 25.34
N ARG A 355 -3.17 -7.42 26.04
CA ARG A 355 -2.57 -8.31 27.05
C ARG A 355 -3.24 -8.27 28.41
N SER A 356 -3.87 -7.14 28.74
CA SER A 356 -4.46 -6.87 30.06
C SER A 356 -5.47 -7.90 30.52
#